data_AF-A0A7S3LC29-F1
#
_entry.id   AF-A0A7S3LC29-F1
#
_cell.length_a   1.000
_cell.length_b   1.000
_cell.length_c   1.000
_cell.angle_alpha   90.00
_cell.angle_beta   90.00
_cell.angle_gamma   90.00
#
_symmetry.space_group_name_H-M   'P 1'
#
loop_
_entity.id
_entity.type
_entity.pdbx_description
1 polymer ?
#
loop_
_entity_poly.entity_id
_entity_poly.type
_entity_poly.pdbx_seq_one_letter_code
_entity_poly.pdbx_strand_id
1 'polypeptide(L)'
;PFFFPGHSNFYQIDGNKSRGIQCRFGTPLLTAECHFDNERNYIAMIQGSRRYLLAHPKNCAALSLYPQKHPLERHTRLDWRKLFTTDHPEASLHAFPLFTEVTINEVVLQAGDVLYLPTYWFHHIISLSDRNIQCNTRSGYSVEFDQTIYDCGFFYDFPS
;
A
#
# COMPACT_ATOMS: atom_id res chain seq x y z
N PRO A 1 14.60 -11.60 16.75
CA PRO A 1 15.08 -10.36 16.11
C PRO A 1 14.50 -9.13 16.83
N PHE A 2 15.33 -8.43 17.59
CA PHE A 2 14.91 -7.24 18.34
C PHE A 2 14.97 -6.02 17.43
N PHE A 3 13.85 -5.31 17.31
CA PHE A 3 13.76 -4.02 16.63
C PHE A 3 14.29 -2.94 17.58
N PHE A 4 15.58 -2.67 17.53
CA PHE A 4 16.19 -1.61 18.34
C PHE A 4 16.14 -0.27 17.58
N PRO A 5 15.50 0.77 18.15
CA PRO A 5 15.56 2.12 17.58
C PRO A 5 17.02 2.54 17.34
N GLY A 6 17.29 3.16 16.19
CA GLY A 6 18.63 3.66 15.83
C GLY A 6 19.59 2.62 15.21
N HIS A 7 19.22 1.33 15.15
CA HIS A 7 20.03 0.31 14.48
C HIS A 7 19.39 -0.14 13.16
N SER A 8 20.14 -0.02 12.07
CA SER A 8 19.73 -0.55 10.78
C SER A 8 19.79 -2.08 10.75
N ASN A 9 18.78 -2.71 10.16
CA ASN A 9 18.72 -4.14 9.88
C ASN A 9 17.89 -4.40 8.62
N PHE A 10 17.71 -5.67 8.24
CA PHE A 10 16.98 -6.04 7.03
C PHE A 10 15.54 -5.48 6.99
N TYR A 11 14.84 -5.45 8.13
CA TYR A 11 13.45 -4.97 8.23
C TYR A 11 13.36 -3.47 8.56
N GLN A 12 14.40 -2.90 9.18
CA GLN A 12 14.53 -1.47 9.47
C GLN A 12 15.76 -0.91 8.79
N ILE A 13 15.66 -0.58 7.51
CA ILE A 13 16.81 -0.15 6.69
C ILE A 13 17.41 1.14 7.24
N ASP A 14 16.57 2.09 7.65
CA ASP A 14 16.98 3.34 8.30
C ASP A 14 16.45 3.38 9.73
N GLY A 15 17.25 2.86 10.68
CA GLY A 15 16.87 2.75 12.08
C GLY A 15 16.60 4.11 12.76
N ASN A 16 17.22 5.19 12.28
CA ASN A 16 17.03 6.55 12.79
C ASN A 16 15.73 7.17 12.26
N LYS A 17 15.31 6.80 11.04
CA LYS A 17 14.00 7.17 10.47
C LYS A 17 12.91 6.12 10.75
N SER A 18 13.06 5.32 11.81
CA SER A 18 12.06 4.34 12.23
C SER A 18 10.81 5.02 12.81
N ARG A 19 9.62 4.57 12.41
CA ARG A 19 8.33 5.02 12.95
C ARG A 19 7.75 4.06 13.99
N GLY A 20 8.59 3.17 14.54
CA GLY A 20 8.18 2.11 15.46
C GLY A 20 7.55 0.91 14.76
N ILE A 21 6.91 0.06 15.55
CA ILE A 21 6.12 -1.09 15.09
C ILE A 21 4.65 -0.76 15.26
N GLN A 22 3.89 -0.87 14.18
CA GLN A 22 2.45 -0.64 14.20
C GLN A 22 1.75 -1.96 13.90
N CYS A 23 0.91 -2.42 14.83
CA CYS A 23 0.15 -3.64 14.66
C CYS A 23 -1.31 -3.32 14.35
N ARG A 24 -1.88 -4.03 13.38
CA ARG A 24 -3.29 -3.92 12.99
C ARG A 24 -3.97 -5.26 13.23
N PHE A 25 -5.11 -5.18 13.89
CA PHE A 25 -6.00 -6.30 14.20
C PHE A 25 -7.22 -6.20 13.29
N GLY A 26 -7.70 -7.31 12.75
CA GLY A 26 -8.85 -7.29 11.85
C GLY A 26 -9.61 -8.61 11.78
N THR A 27 -10.90 -8.50 11.49
CA THR A 27 -11.83 -9.60 11.21
C THR A 27 -11.92 -9.85 9.69
N PRO A 28 -12.63 -10.89 9.23
CA PRO A 28 -12.81 -11.15 7.80
C PRO A 28 -13.41 -9.95 7.09
N LEU A 29 -13.03 -9.77 5.82
CA LEU A 29 -13.50 -8.74 4.89
C LEU A 29 -13.16 -7.30 5.29
N LEU A 30 -12.51 -7.06 6.44
CA LEU A 30 -11.99 -5.74 6.76
C LEU A 30 -10.97 -5.33 5.71
N THR A 31 -11.24 -4.19 5.09
CA THR A 31 -10.52 -3.70 3.91
C THR A 31 -9.84 -2.37 4.22
N ALA A 32 -8.62 -2.20 3.70
CA ALA A 32 -7.99 -0.89 3.55
C ALA A 32 -8.03 -0.51 2.07
N GLU A 33 -8.71 0.59 1.76
CA GLU A 33 -8.89 1.07 0.39
C GLU A 33 -7.57 1.40 -0.29
N CYS A 34 -7.54 1.35 -1.63
CA CYS A 34 -6.29 1.48 -2.37
C CYS A 34 -5.65 2.86 -2.18
N HIS A 35 -4.42 2.87 -1.70
CA HIS A 35 -3.62 4.08 -1.49
C HIS A 35 -2.12 3.79 -1.63
N PHE A 36 -1.29 4.83 -1.53
CA PHE A 36 0.16 4.69 -1.42
C PHE A 36 0.70 5.38 -0.15
N ASP A 37 1.83 4.88 0.34
CA ASP A 37 2.59 5.48 1.45
C ASP A 37 3.94 6.01 0.97
N ASN A 38 4.49 6.96 1.72
CA ASN A 38 5.74 7.66 1.44
C ASN A 38 6.92 7.09 2.26
N GLU A 39 6.84 5.86 2.73
CA GLU A 39 7.87 5.22 3.55
C GLU A 39 8.17 3.82 3.03
N ARG A 40 9.38 3.32 3.30
CA ARG A 40 9.66 1.89 3.15
C ARG A 40 8.89 1.13 4.22
N ASN A 41 8.21 0.07 3.86
CA ASN A 41 7.30 -0.63 4.77
C ASN A 41 7.53 -2.15 4.71
N TYR A 42 8.00 -2.75 5.80
CA TYR A 42 8.05 -4.20 5.97
C TYR A 42 6.84 -4.66 6.76
N ILE A 43 6.07 -5.56 6.19
CA ILE A 43 4.78 -6.03 6.72
C ILE A 43 4.94 -7.50 7.07
N ALA A 44 4.92 -7.82 8.36
CA ALA A 44 4.94 -9.18 8.86
C ALA A 44 3.51 -9.62 9.21
N MET A 45 3.07 -10.73 8.64
CA MET A 45 1.84 -11.40 9.05
C MET A 45 2.15 -12.28 10.26
N ILE A 46 1.53 -11.95 11.40
CA ILE A 46 1.72 -12.67 12.66
C ILE A 46 0.69 -13.78 12.81
N GLN A 47 -0.56 -13.50 12.44
CA GLN A 47 -1.67 -14.46 12.49
C GLN A 47 -2.67 -14.18 11.38
N GLY A 48 -3.28 -15.23 10.84
CA GLY A 48 -4.30 -15.14 9.79
C GLY A 48 -3.69 -14.98 8.40
N SER A 49 -4.46 -14.38 7.50
CA SER A 49 -4.03 -14.12 6.13
C SER A 49 -4.65 -12.86 5.54
N ARG A 50 -3.85 -12.10 4.79
CA ARG A 50 -4.27 -10.87 4.12
C ARG A 50 -3.90 -10.92 2.65
N ARG A 51 -4.88 -10.58 1.80
CA ARG A 51 -4.70 -10.39 0.36
C ARG A 51 -4.26 -8.94 0.12
N TYR A 52 -3.15 -8.76 -0.56
CA TYR A 52 -2.63 -7.49 -1.02
C TYR A 52 -2.74 -7.44 -2.54
N LEU A 53 -3.42 -6.41 -3.04
CA LEU A 53 -3.44 -6.06 -4.46
C LEU A 53 -2.53 -4.86 -4.65
N LEU A 54 -1.51 -5.00 -5.48
CA LEU A 54 -0.40 -4.07 -5.60
C LEU A 54 -0.31 -3.52 -7.03
N ALA A 55 -0.20 -2.20 -7.17
CA ALA A 55 0.07 -1.56 -8.45
C ALA A 55 1.34 -0.71 -8.39
N HIS A 56 2.11 -0.77 -9.48
CA HIS A 56 3.37 -0.04 -9.61
C HIS A 56 3.13 1.48 -9.60
N PRO A 57 4.02 2.31 -9.00
CA PRO A 57 3.90 3.77 -8.96
C PRO A 57 3.60 4.44 -10.31
N LYS A 58 4.19 3.90 -11.39
CA LYS A 58 3.94 4.33 -12.80
C LYS A 58 2.46 4.41 -13.20
N ASN A 59 1.58 3.67 -12.53
CA ASN A 59 0.15 3.63 -12.85
C ASN A 59 -0.63 4.82 -12.23
N CYS A 60 0.01 5.73 -11.49
CA CYS A 60 -0.66 6.78 -10.72
C CYS A 60 -1.66 7.62 -11.54
N ALA A 61 -1.35 7.94 -12.80
CA ALA A 61 -2.24 8.69 -13.68
C ALA A 61 -3.54 7.92 -14.01
N ALA A 62 -3.45 6.59 -14.14
CA ALA A 62 -4.59 5.71 -14.43
C ALA A 62 -5.41 5.34 -13.18
N LEU A 63 -4.86 5.55 -11.98
CA LEU A 63 -5.49 5.19 -10.71
C LEU A 63 -6.44 6.25 -10.15
N SER A 64 -6.66 7.38 -10.84
CA SER A 64 -7.69 8.37 -10.47
C SER A 64 -7.64 8.80 -9.00
N LEU A 65 -6.47 9.24 -8.55
CA LEU A 65 -6.24 9.61 -7.16
C LEU A 65 -7.01 10.88 -6.77
N TYR A 66 -7.29 11.04 -5.48
CA TYR A 66 -7.66 12.34 -4.94
C TYR A 66 -6.47 13.28 -4.99
N PRO A 67 -6.67 14.57 -5.35
CA PRO A 67 -5.58 15.53 -5.45
C PRO A 67 -4.90 15.76 -4.10
N GLN A 68 -3.64 16.20 -4.13
CA GLN A 68 -2.92 16.58 -2.92
C GLN A 68 -3.70 17.65 -2.14
N LYS A 69 -3.62 17.61 -0.80
CA LYS A 69 -4.39 18.45 0.15
C LYS A 69 -5.88 18.07 0.30
N HIS A 70 -6.38 17.12 -0.47
CA HIS A 70 -7.69 16.52 -0.20
C HIS A 70 -7.63 15.68 1.09
N PRO A 71 -8.70 15.59 1.91
CA PRO A 71 -8.69 14.75 3.13
C PRO A 71 -8.41 13.27 2.88
N LEU A 72 -8.73 12.79 1.67
CA LEU A 72 -8.45 11.44 1.17
C LEU A 72 -7.28 11.41 0.19
N GLU A 73 -6.35 12.37 0.26
CA GLU A 73 -5.16 12.34 -0.59
C GLU A 73 -4.46 10.97 -0.54
N ARG A 74 -3.76 10.64 -1.62
CA ARG A 74 -3.09 9.35 -1.84
C ARG A 74 -4.01 8.15 -2.04
N HIS A 75 -5.31 8.30 -1.80
CA HIS A 75 -6.30 7.25 -2.08
C HIS A 75 -6.83 7.38 -3.50
N THR A 76 -7.18 6.24 -4.10
CA THR A 76 -7.93 6.22 -5.36
C THR A 76 -9.40 6.56 -5.13
N ARG A 77 -10.03 7.15 -6.16
CA ARG A 77 -11.49 7.27 -6.25
C ARG A 77 -12.16 5.97 -6.75
N LEU A 78 -11.36 5.02 -7.22
CA LEU A 78 -11.82 3.73 -7.74
C LEU A 78 -12.16 2.78 -6.59
N ASP A 79 -13.36 2.22 -6.61
CA ASP A 79 -13.71 1.14 -5.69
C ASP A 79 -13.15 -0.19 -6.22
N TRP A 80 -11.96 -0.57 -5.74
CA TRP A 80 -11.31 -1.79 -6.20
C TRP A 80 -12.10 -3.06 -5.90
N ARG A 81 -12.98 -3.03 -4.89
CA ARG A 81 -13.79 -4.20 -4.54
C ARG A 81 -14.77 -4.55 -5.65
N LYS A 82 -15.29 -3.54 -6.35
CA LYS A 82 -16.24 -3.71 -7.48
C LYS A 82 -15.57 -4.23 -8.75
N LEU A 83 -14.27 -4.08 -8.88
CA LEU A 83 -13.53 -4.54 -10.06
C LEU A 83 -13.39 -6.05 -10.13
N PHE A 84 -13.50 -6.74 -8.98
CA PHE A 84 -13.32 -8.19 -8.87
C PHE A 84 -14.62 -8.94 -8.53
N THR A 85 -15.76 -8.25 -8.49
CA THR A 85 -17.09 -8.86 -8.36
C THR A 85 -17.72 -9.10 -9.72
N THR A 86 -18.48 -10.18 -9.86
CA THR A 86 -19.22 -10.55 -11.09
C THR A 86 -20.31 -9.54 -11.48
N ASP A 87 -20.72 -8.69 -10.54
CA ASP A 87 -21.78 -7.70 -10.74
C ASP A 87 -21.18 -6.38 -11.24
N HIS A 88 -20.98 -6.31 -12.57
CA HIS A 88 -20.75 -5.11 -13.36
C HIS A 88 -19.40 -4.37 -13.17
N PRO A 89 -18.26 -4.95 -13.59
CA PRO A 89 -17.01 -4.20 -13.74
C PRO A 89 -17.14 -3.04 -14.75
N GLU A 90 -18.03 -3.16 -15.75
CA GLU A 90 -18.22 -2.18 -16.81
C GLU A 90 -18.53 -0.77 -16.31
N ALA A 91 -19.36 -0.60 -15.27
CA ALA A 91 -19.72 0.72 -14.77
C ALA A 91 -18.51 1.49 -14.20
N SER A 92 -17.60 0.78 -13.51
CA SER A 92 -16.36 1.38 -13.00
C SER A 92 -15.36 1.62 -14.13
N LEU A 93 -15.27 0.71 -15.12
CA LEU A 93 -14.39 0.86 -16.27
C LEU A 93 -14.84 1.99 -17.22
N HIS A 94 -16.14 2.22 -17.37
CA HIS A 94 -16.68 3.34 -18.15
C HIS A 94 -16.36 4.69 -17.50
N ALA A 95 -16.45 4.79 -16.18
CA ALA A 95 -16.10 6.01 -15.45
C ALA A 95 -14.58 6.27 -15.45
N PHE A 96 -13.77 5.21 -15.59
CA PHE A 96 -12.32 5.27 -15.44
C PHE A 96 -11.59 4.40 -16.49
N PRO A 97 -11.64 4.79 -17.77
CA PRO A 97 -11.19 3.94 -18.88
C PRO A 97 -9.69 3.63 -18.82
N LEU A 98 -8.86 4.56 -18.34
CA LEU A 98 -7.41 4.38 -18.21
C LEU A 98 -7.03 3.24 -17.26
N PHE A 99 -7.93 2.85 -16.35
CA PHE A 99 -7.67 1.76 -15.43
C PHE A 99 -7.49 0.41 -16.13
N THR A 100 -8.06 0.22 -17.32
CA THR A 100 -7.92 -1.02 -18.11
C THR A 100 -6.46 -1.36 -18.45
N GLU A 101 -5.56 -0.37 -18.44
CA GLU A 101 -4.14 -0.55 -18.72
C GLU A 101 -3.31 -0.88 -17.47
N VAL A 102 -3.93 -0.85 -16.28
CA VAL A 102 -3.25 -1.04 -15.01
C VAL A 102 -3.03 -2.52 -14.73
N THR A 103 -1.77 -2.92 -14.63
CA THR A 103 -1.41 -4.24 -14.09
C THR A 103 -1.47 -4.25 -12.57
N ILE A 104 -2.27 -5.16 -12.01
CA ILE A 104 -2.36 -5.43 -10.57
C ILE A 104 -1.65 -6.75 -10.28
N ASN A 105 -0.70 -6.71 -9.36
CA ASN A 105 -0.06 -7.89 -8.80
C ASN A 105 -0.79 -8.28 -7.52
N GLU A 106 -1.02 -9.58 -7.35
CA GLU A 106 -1.67 -10.10 -6.15
C GLU A 106 -0.70 -10.94 -5.33
N VAL A 107 -0.73 -10.76 -4.02
CA VAL A 107 -0.07 -11.64 -3.06
C VAL A 107 -0.99 -11.91 -1.87
N VAL A 108 -1.06 -13.15 -1.42
CA VAL A 108 -1.72 -13.53 -0.17
C VAL A 108 -0.64 -13.84 0.85
N LEU A 109 -0.56 -13.01 1.88
CA LEU A 109 0.35 -13.19 2.99
C LEU A 109 -0.33 -14.03 4.07
N GLN A 110 0.37 -15.02 4.59
CA GLN A 110 -0.05 -15.90 5.68
C GLN A 110 0.84 -15.70 6.90
N ALA A 111 0.44 -16.25 8.05
CA ALA A 111 1.23 -16.17 9.27
C ALA A 111 2.67 -16.69 9.04
N GLY A 112 3.66 -15.87 9.36
CA GLY A 112 5.08 -16.13 9.11
C GLY A 112 5.66 -15.40 7.91
N ASP A 113 4.82 -14.95 6.96
CA ASP A 113 5.29 -14.22 5.78
C ASP A 113 5.67 -12.78 6.12
N VAL A 114 6.65 -12.28 5.37
CA VAL A 114 7.03 -10.86 5.37
C VAL A 114 7.02 -10.32 3.95
N LEU A 115 6.27 -9.23 3.74
CA LEU A 115 6.27 -8.47 2.51
C LEU A 115 7.08 -7.18 2.69
N TYR A 116 8.06 -6.96 1.82
CA TYR A 116 8.59 -5.62 1.61
C TYR A 116 7.69 -4.87 0.63
N LEU A 117 7.08 -3.78 1.09
CA LEU A 117 6.32 -2.85 0.28
C LEU A 117 7.16 -1.59 0.04
N PRO A 118 7.65 -1.36 -1.19
CA PRO A 118 8.48 -0.20 -1.48
C PRO A 118 7.68 1.10 -1.37
N THR A 119 8.41 2.20 -1.22
CA THR A 119 7.84 3.55 -1.22
C THR A 119 6.98 3.77 -2.47
N TYR A 120 5.84 4.41 -2.29
CA TYR A 120 4.87 4.78 -3.34
C TYR A 120 4.10 3.65 -4.03
N TRP A 121 4.34 2.39 -3.65
CA TRP A 121 3.53 1.31 -4.19
C TRP A 121 2.08 1.41 -3.74
N PHE A 122 1.18 1.38 -4.71
CA PHE A 122 -0.25 1.38 -4.46
C PHE A 122 -0.64 0.01 -3.92
N HIS A 123 -1.47 0.01 -2.89
CA HIS A 123 -1.87 -1.22 -2.23
C HIS A 123 -3.31 -1.15 -1.71
N HIS A 124 -4.08 -2.19 -2.02
CA HIS A 124 -5.40 -2.48 -1.46
C HIS A 124 -5.31 -3.76 -0.62
N ILE A 125 -5.87 -3.76 0.58
CA ILE A 125 -5.65 -4.85 1.55
C ILE A 125 -6.99 -5.42 1.97
N ILE A 126 -7.14 -6.74 1.90
CA ILE A 126 -8.35 -7.45 2.34
C ILE A 126 -7.97 -8.51 3.37
N SER A 127 -8.63 -8.49 4.51
CA SER A 127 -8.50 -9.51 5.56
C SER A 127 -9.31 -10.75 5.19
N LEU A 128 -8.67 -11.93 5.17
CA LEU A 128 -9.30 -13.17 4.71
C LEU A 128 -9.72 -14.10 5.87
N SER A 129 -8.96 -14.10 6.97
CA SER A 129 -9.20 -15.02 8.10
C SER A 129 -10.08 -14.40 9.20
N ASP A 130 -10.64 -15.24 10.08
CA ASP A 130 -11.44 -14.81 11.24
C ASP A 130 -10.69 -13.87 12.18
N ARG A 131 -9.36 -14.08 12.29
CA ARG A 131 -8.46 -13.25 13.08
C ARG A 131 -7.22 -12.95 12.28
N ASN A 132 -6.95 -11.67 12.08
CA ASN A 132 -5.76 -11.19 11.41
C ASN A 132 -4.96 -10.28 12.33
N ILE A 133 -3.68 -10.58 12.45
CA ILE A 133 -2.72 -9.74 13.15
C ILE A 133 -1.56 -9.53 12.17
N GLN A 134 -1.40 -8.28 11.73
CA GLN A 134 -0.22 -7.87 10.99
C GLN A 134 0.51 -6.82 11.80
N CYS A 135 1.84 -6.86 11.78
CA CYS A 135 2.66 -5.79 12.31
C CYS A 135 3.58 -5.28 11.22
N ASN A 136 3.70 -3.97 11.10
CA ASN A 136 4.57 -3.37 10.13
C ASN A 136 5.60 -2.45 10.79
N THR A 137 6.79 -2.42 10.20
CA THR A 137 7.83 -1.47 10.55
C THR A 137 8.14 -0.60 9.34
N ARG A 138 8.16 0.71 9.58
CA ARG A 138 8.45 1.71 8.56
C ARG A 138 9.75 2.41 8.88
N SER A 139 10.64 2.50 7.90
CA SER A 139 11.99 3.05 8.10
C SER A 139 12.52 3.76 6.86
N GLY A 140 12.53 5.10 6.93
CA GLY A 140 13.03 5.95 5.86
C GLY A 140 12.27 5.83 4.54
N TYR A 141 12.92 6.25 3.46
CA TYR A 141 12.33 6.54 2.16
C TYR A 141 13.28 6.24 1.00
N SER A 142 12.77 5.78 -0.15
CA SER A 142 13.53 5.59 -1.39
C SER A 142 13.11 6.61 -2.47
N VAL A 143 14.10 7.18 -3.15
CA VAL A 143 13.93 8.26 -4.15
C VAL A 143 13.54 7.79 -5.56
N GLU A 144 13.36 6.47 -5.76
CA GLU A 144 13.27 5.86 -7.09
C GLU A 144 12.06 6.34 -7.90
N PHE A 145 10.94 6.64 -7.26
CA PHE A 145 9.69 7.00 -7.93
C PHE A 145 9.20 8.42 -7.64
N ASP A 146 10.09 9.28 -7.13
CA ASP A 146 9.78 10.67 -6.76
C ASP A 146 9.25 11.44 -7.95
N GLN A 147 9.97 11.39 -9.07
CA GLN A 147 9.55 12.05 -10.30
C GLN A 147 8.23 11.49 -10.82
N THR A 148 8.04 10.16 -10.74
CA THR A 148 6.79 9.52 -11.17
C THR A 148 5.59 10.04 -10.38
N ILE A 149 5.73 10.19 -9.07
CA ILE A 149 4.66 10.68 -8.19
C ILE A 149 4.48 12.20 -8.32
N TYR A 150 5.56 12.94 -8.52
CA TYR A 150 5.55 14.37 -8.85
C TYR A 150 4.74 14.64 -10.12
N ASP A 151 5.01 13.88 -11.20
CA ASP A 151 4.32 14.01 -12.49
C ASP A 151 2.81 13.69 -12.37
N CYS A 152 2.42 12.93 -11.35
CA CYS A 152 1.04 12.65 -10.99
C CYS A 152 0.39 13.69 -10.06
N GLY A 153 1.06 14.83 -9.81
CA GLY A 153 0.52 15.98 -9.08
C GLY A 153 0.67 15.90 -7.56
N PHE A 154 1.64 15.10 -7.07
CA PHE A 154 1.93 14.99 -5.64
C PHE A 154 3.32 15.57 -5.34
N PHE A 155 3.34 16.76 -4.76
CA PHE A 155 4.55 17.54 -4.50
C PHE A 155 4.96 17.38 -3.04
N TYR A 156 5.82 16.41 -2.75
CA TYR A 156 6.29 16.17 -1.40
C TYR A 156 7.73 16.65 -1.24
N ASP A 157 7.95 17.56 -0.29
CA ASP A 157 9.29 17.97 0.10
C ASP A 157 9.87 16.92 1.06
N PHE A 158 10.71 16.02 0.56
CA PHE A 158 11.45 15.11 1.44
C PHE A 158 12.82 15.69 1.78
N PRO A 159 13.20 15.73 3.07
CA PRO A 159 14.56 16.05 3.43
C PRO A 159 15.48 14.94 2.91
N SER A 160 16.40 15.33 2.02
CA SER A 160 17.57 14.56 1.62
C SER A 160 18.26 13.92 2.83
#